data_AF-A0A090QN99-F1
#
_entry.id   AF-A0A090QN99-F1
#
_cell.length_a   1.000
_cell.length_b   1.000
_cell.length_c   1.000
_cell.angle_alpha   90.00
_cell.angle_beta   90.00
_cell.angle_gamma   90.00
#
_symmetry.space_group_name_H-M   'P 1'
#
loop_
_entity.id
_entity.type
_entity.pdbx_description
1 polymer ?
#
loop_
_entity_poly.entity_id
_entity_poly.type
_entity_poly.pdbx_seq_one_letter_code
_entity_poly.pdbx_strand_id
1 'polypeptide(L)'
;MITLEDDDLWELYHLRVALESQAAAMAAEKASDQDKEDLRQLYQEYCALCASTPTDSQAISEADFNLHKKIVEVSNSKRMEKIYSQIANQLQSYLSMTHQDYDLAQSGLSMKR
;
A
#
# COMPACT_ATOMS: atom_id res chain seq x y z
N MET A 1 -19.51 3.70 15.98
CA MET A 1 -18.27 2.96 16.19
C MET A 1 -18.33 1.82 15.22
N ILE A 2 -17.51 1.83 14.15
CA ILE A 2 -17.48 0.73 13.19
C ILE A 2 -16.54 -0.30 13.80
N THR A 3 -17.09 -1.42 14.24
CA THR A 3 -16.32 -2.59 14.64
C THR A 3 -16.02 -3.31 13.34
N LEU A 4 -14.77 -3.26 12.89
CA LEU A 4 -14.29 -4.04 11.75
C LEU A 4 -14.00 -5.45 12.28
N GLU A 5 -14.63 -6.46 11.71
CA GLU A 5 -14.40 -7.88 12.01
C GLU A 5 -13.26 -8.43 11.14
N ASP A 6 -12.72 -9.63 11.45
CA ASP A 6 -11.61 -10.23 10.68
C ASP A 6 -11.94 -10.39 9.18
N ASP A 7 -13.22 -10.60 8.86
CA ASP A 7 -13.71 -10.66 7.47
C ASP A 7 -13.59 -9.30 6.76
N ASP A 8 -13.80 -8.19 7.46
CA ASP A 8 -13.66 -6.85 6.87
C ASP A 8 -12.19 -6.56 6.51
N LEU A 9 -11.25 -7.04 7.33
CA LEU A 9 -9.82 -6.92 7.05
C LEU A 9 -9.46 -7.65 5.75
N TRP A 10 -9.97 -8.87 5.57
CA TRP A 10 -9.80 -9.64 4.35
C TRP A 10 -10.35 -8.90 3.13
N GLU A 11 -11.57 -8.35 3.23
CA GLU A 11 -12.19 -7.58 2.14
C GLU A 11 -11.39 -6.32 1.78
N LEU A 12 -10.92 -5.58 2.79
CA LEU A 12 -10.07 -4.40 2.60
C LEU A 12 -8.77 -4.75 1.86
N TYR A 13 -8.15 -5.90 2.17
CA TYR A 13 -6.95 -6.35 1.48
C TYR A 13 -7.20 -6.68 0.01
N HIS A 14 -8.30 -7.38 -0.32
CA HIS A 14 -8.62 -7.68 -1.72
C HIS A 14 -8.96 -6.43 -2.52
N LEU A 15 -9.69 -5.49 -1.92
CA LEU A 15 -9.98 -4.21 -2.53
C LEU A 15 -8.70 -3.42 -2.83
N ARG A 16 -7.75 -3.39 -1.87
CA ARG A 16 -6.44 -2.77 -2.09
C ARG A 16 -5.73 -3.37 -3.28
N VAL A 17 -5.60 -4.70 -3.35
CA VAL A 17 -4.90 -5.34 -4.47
C VAL A 17 -5.54 -5.05 -5.82
N ALA A 18 -6.86 -5.09 -5.91
CA ALA A 18 -7.55 -4.76 -7.16
C ALA A 18 -7.26 -3.32 -7.61
N LEU A 19 -7.31 -2.36 -6.67
CA LEU A 19 -7.06 -0.95 -6.96
C LEU A 19 -5.60 -0.67 -7.28
N GLU A 20 -4.67 -1.22 -6.50
CA GLU A 20 -3.23 -1.03 -6.67
C GLU A 20 -2.73 -1.66 -7.98
N SER A 21 -3.24 -2.85 -8.34
CA SER A 21 -2.91 -3.50 -9.63
C SER A 21 -3.38 -2.67 -10.81
N GLN A 22 -4.61 -2.17 -10.76
CA GLN A 22 -5.15 -1.30 -11.80
C GLN A 22 -4.41 0.04 -11.85
N ALA A 23 -4.05 0.61 -10.69
CA ALA A 23 -3.26 1.82 -10.60
C ALA A 23 -1.86 1.65 -11.19
N ALA A 24 -1.19 0.53 -10.93
CA ALA A 24 0.10 0.20 -11.52
C ALA A 24 0.03 0.09 -13.05
N ALA A 25 -1.00 -0.57 -13.59
CA ALA A 25 -1.21 -0.63 -15.04
C ALA A 25 -1.42 0.77 -15.64
N MET A 26 -2.22 1.61 -15.00
CA MET A 26 -2.44 3.00 -15.42
C MET A 26 -1.17 3.85 -15.31
N ALA A 27 -0.37 3.65 -14.27
CA ALA A 27 0.91 4.33 -14.08
C ALA A 27 1.90 3.95 -15.19
N ALA A 28 1.95 2.69 -15.60
CA ALA A 28 2.79 2.25 -16.71
C ALA A 28 2.48 3.00 -18.03
N GLU A 29 1.22 3.37 -18.24
CA GLU A 29 0.79 4.12 -19.43
C GLU A 29 0.97 5.65 -19.31
N LYS A 30 0.81 6.20 -18.09
CA LYS A 30 0.62 7.65 -17.88
C LYS A 30 1.72 8.33 -17.08
N ALA A 31 2.56 7.59 -16.37
CA ALA A 31 3.60 8.17 -15.53
C ALA A 31 4.63 8.94 -16.37
N SER A 32 4.94 10.16 -15.93
CA SER A 32 6.05 10.94 -16.48
C SER A 32 7.39 10.30 -16.13
N ASP A 33 8.48 10.76 -16.75
CA ASP A 33 9.81 10.26 -16.40
C ASP A 33 10.22 10.67 -14.97
N GLN A 34 9.74 11.83 -14.49
CA GLN A 34 9.90 12.22 -13.08
C GLN A 34 9.14 11.28 -12.15
N ASP A 35 7.89 10.93 -12.46
CA ASP A 35 7.11 9.98 -11.66
C ASP A 35 7.80 8.62 -11.53
N LYS A 36 8.41 8.13 -12.61
CA LYS A 36 9.17 6.88 -12.63
C LYS A 36 10.43 6.96 -11.77
N GLU A 37 11.13 8.09 -11.80
CA GLU A 37 12.32 8.30 -10.97
C GLU A 37 11.95 8.37 -9.49
N ASP A 38 10.92 9.13 -9.14
CA ASP A 38 10.42 9.21 -7.77
C ASP A 38 10.03 7.83 -7.24
N LEU A 39 9.29 7.05 -8.04
CA LEU A 39 8.86 5.70 -7.66
C LEU A 39 10.06 4.75 -7.49
N ARG A 40 11.06 4.86 -8.37
CA ARG A 40 12.30 4.08 -8.28
C ARG A 40 13.07 4.41 -7.00
N GLN A 41 13.23 5.70 -6.69
CA GLN A 41 13.89 6.14 -5.47
C GLN A 41 13.17 5.60 -4.23
N LEU A 42 11.85 5.77 -4.17
CA LEU A 42 11.04 5.28 -3.04
C LEU A 42 11.14 3.77 -2.86
N TYR A 43 11.14 3.01 -3.96
CA TYR A 43 11.36 1.55 -3.91
C TYR A 43 12.76 1.19 -3.38
N GLN A 44 13.80 1.90 -3.79
CA GLN A 44 15.16 1.68 -3.29
C GLN A 44 15.27 1.98 -1.79
N GLU A 45 14.63 3.06 -1.32
CA GLU A 45 14.55 3.41 0.09
C GLU A 45 13.85 2.31 0.90
N TYR A 46 12.72 1.79 0.39
CA TYR A 46 12.03 0.65 1.00
C TYR A 46 12.92 -0.60 1.08
N CYS A 47 13.61 -0.96 -0.01
CA CYS A 47 14.52 -2.10 -0.01
C CYS A 47 15.68 -1.93 0.97
N ALA A 48 16.25 -0.72 1.04
CA ALA A 48 17.32 -0.40 1.97
C ALA A 48 16.85 -0.54 3.42
N LEU A 49 15.65 -0.03 3.74
CA LEU A 49 15.03 -0.16 5.06
C LEU A 49 14.83 -1.63 5.44
N CYS A 50 14.26 -2.44 4.55
CA CYS A 50 14.07 -3.87 4.76
C CYS A 50 15.40 -4.59 5.06
N ALA A 51 16.48 -4.20 4.39
CA ALA A 51 17.80 -4.78 4.59
C ALA A 51 18.47 -4.30 5.89
N SER A 52 18.30 -3.03 6.27
CA SER A 52 18.97 -2.45 7.43
C SER A 52 18.30 -2.77 8.76
N THR A 53 16.97 -2.89 8.78
CA THR A 53 16.17 -3.03 10.00
C THR A 53 15.09 -4.12 9.83
N PRO A 54 15.48 -5.38 9.57
CA PRO A 54 14.52 -6.44 9.22
C PRO A 54 13.54 -6.82 10.35
N THR A 55 13.81 -6.39 11.59
CA THR A 55 12.95 -6.61 12.75
C THR A 55 12.03 -5.43 13.05
N ASP A 56 12.21 -4.30 12.38
CA ASP A 56 11.36 -3.11 12.55
C ASP A 56 10.13 -3.22 11.64
N SER A 57 9.20 -4.09 12.02
CA SER A 57 7.98 -4.36 11.27
C SER A 57 7.14 -3.11 11.07
N GLN A 58 7.13 -2.19 12.05
CA GLN A 58 6.40 -0.94 11.96
C GLN A 58 6.99 -0.03 10.89
N ALA A 59 8.30 0.24 10.92
CA ALA A 59 8.93 1.11 9.92
C ALA A 59 8.78 0.52 8.50
N ILE A 60 8.94 -0.80 8.36
CA ILE A 60 8.77 -1.47 7.05
C ILE A 60 7.30 -1.40 6.59
N SER A 61 6.34 -1.57 7.49
CA SER A 61 4.91 -1.40 7.19
C SER A 61 4.58 0.00 6.68
N GLU A 62 5.06 1.03 7.38
CA GLU A 62 4.85 2.43 6.98
C GLU A 62 5.46 2.72 5.60
N ALA A 63 6.66 2.19 5.34
CA ALA A 63 7.32 2.32 4.03
C ALA A 63 6.57 1.58 2.91
N ASP A 64 6.02 0.39 3.18
CA ASP A 64 5.18 -0.37 2.25
C ASP A 64 3.92 0.43 1.87
N PHE A 65 3.20 0.95 2.86
CA PHE A 65 2.03 1.82 2.63
C PHE A 65 2.35 3.04 1.77
N ASN A 66 3.49 3.69 2.03
CA ASN A 66 3.94 4.84 1.25
C ASN A 66 4.24 4.47 -0.20
N LEU A 67 4.86 3.31 -0.43
CA LEU A 67 5.13 2.80 -1.77
C LEU A 67 3.83 2.57 -2.56
N HIS A 68 2.86 1.85 -1.98
CA HIS A 68 1.56 1.59 -2.62
C HIS A 68 0.78 2.88 -2.88
N LYS A 69 0.82 3.83 -1.95
CA LYS A 69 0.22 5.15 -2.14
C LYS A 69 0.84 5.89 -3.32
N LYS A 70 2.18 5.88 -3.44
CA LYS A 70 2.88 6.53 -4.57
C LYS A 70 2.48 5.88 -5.91
N ILE A 71 2.36 4.55 -5.98
CA ILE A 71 1.86 3.84 -7.19
C ILE A 71 0.48 4.38 -7.60
N VAL A 72 -0.42 4.58 -6.63
CA VAL A 72 -1.76 5.14 -6.89
C VAL A 72 -1.69 6.59 -7.36
N GLU A 73 -0.82 7.41 -6.76
CA GLU A 73 -0.62 8.80 -7.17
C GLU A 73 -0.10 8.90 -8.61
N VAL A 74 0.91 8.11 -8.96
CA VAL A 74 1.52 8.13 -10.32
C VAL A 74 0.61 7.52 -11.40
N SER A 75 -0.48 6.85 -11.02
CA SER A 75 -1.56 6.45 -11.95
C SER A 75 -2.28 7.65 -12.58
N ASN A 76 -2.06 8.86 -12.05
CA ASN A 76 -2.64 10.12 -12.51
C ASN A 76 -4.18 10.07 -12.58
N SER A 77 -4.80 9.40 -11.61
CA SER A 77 -6.26 9.26 -11.49
C SER A 77 -6.76 9.75 -10.15
N LYS A 78 -7.30 10.98 -10.13
CA LYS A 78 -7.89 11.59 -8.93
C LYS A 78 -9.03 10.76 -8.32
N ARG A 79 -9.73 9.99 -9.15
CA ARG A 79 -10.78 9.07 -8.68
C ARG A 79 -10.18 7.86 -7.96
N MET A 80 -9.08 7.33 -8.48
CA MET A 80 -8.34 6.22 -7.85
C MET A 80 -7.74 6.65 -6.52
N GLU A 81 -7.04 7.79 -6.49
CA GLU A 81 -6.47 8.38 -5.28
C GLU A 81 -7.53 8.54 -4.17
N LYS A 82 -8.71 9.06 -4.53
CA LYS A 82 -9.81 9.24 -3.58
C LYS A 82 -10.29 7.91 -3.00
N ILE A 83 -10.60 6.91 -3.83
CA ILE A 83 -11.12 5.62 -3.36
C ILE A 83 -10.07 4.88 -2.54
N TYR A 84 -8.82 4.88 -3.02
CA TYR A 84 -7.70 4.26 -2.33
C TYR A 84 -7.48 4.88 -0.94
N SER A 85 -7.47 6.21 -0.82
CA SER A 85 -7.28 6.86 0.48
C SER A 85 -8.37 6.49 1.50
N GLN A 86 -9.61 6.29 1.06
CA GLN A 86 -10.70 5.86 1.95
C GLN A 86 -10.48 4.43 2.48
N ILE A 87 -9.98 3.52 1.64
CA ILE A 87 -9.70 2.13 2.02
C ILE A 87 -8.45 2.06 2.89
N ALA A 88 -7.37 2.75 2.51
CA ALA A 88 -6.14 2.81 3.27
C ALA A 88 -6.36 3.39 4.68
N ASN A 89 -7.19 4.43 4.82
CA ASN A 89 -7.52 5.00 6.13
C ASN A 89 -8.33 4.02 7.01
N GLN A 90 -9.25 3.25 6.42
CA GLN A 90 -9.99 2.20 7.15
C GLN A 90 -9.04 1.12 7.66
N LEU A 91 -8.11 0.68 6.82
CA LEU A 91 -7.10 -0.31 7.19
C LEU A 91 -6.16 0.21 8.29
N GLN A 92 -5.65 1.44 8.18
CA GLN A 92 -4.80 2.05 9.22
C GLN A 92 -5.54 2.21 10.55
N SER A 93 -6.83 2.59 10.51
CA SER A 93 -7.66 2.69 11.71
C SER A 93 -7.84 1.34 12.38
N TYR A 94 -8.09 0.28 11.59
CA TYR A 94 -8.19 -1.09 12.11
C TYR A 94 -6.89 -1.52 12.81
N LEU A 95 -5.75 -1.41 12.14
CA LEU A 95 -4.44 -1.80 12.66
C LEU A 95 -4.10 -1.05 13.95
N SER A 96 -4.42 0.24 14.01
CA SER A 96 -4.22 1.07 15.20
C SER A 96 -5.10 0.65 16.39
N MET A 97 -6.28 0.10 16.12
CA MET A 97 -7.26 -0.30 17.15
C MET A 97 -7.04 -1.71 17.68
N THR A 98 -6.58 -2.64 16.84
CA THR A 98 -6.46 -4.06 17.21
C THR A 98 -5.11 -4.45 17.78
N HIS A 99 -4.10 -3.55 17.73
CA HIS A 99 -2.70 -3.86 18.05
C HIS A 99 -2.18 -5.11 17.30
N GLN A 100 -2.84 -5.51 16.21
CA GLN A 100 -2.34 -6.57 15.37
C GLN A 100 -1.12 -6.04 14.62
N ASP A 101 -0.01 -6.77 14.74
CA ASP A 101 1.16 -6.51 13.92
C ASP A 101 0.75 -6.61 12.44
N TYR A 102 1.01 -5.55 11.69
CA TYR A 102 0.88 -5.57 10.24
C TYR A 102 1.82 -6.63 9.68
N ASP A 103 1.27 -7.80 9.37
CA ASP A 103 2.05 -8.86 8.76
C ASP A 103 2.32 -8.49 7.29
N LEU A 104 3.56 -8.08 7.03
CA LEU A 104 4.08 -7.82 5.69
C LEU A 104 3.88 -9.00 4.74
N ALA A 105 3.83 -10.22 5.26
CA ALA A 105 3.50 -11.38 4.45
C ALA A 105 2.09 -11.26 3.86
N GLN A 106 1.10 -10.71 4.59
CA GLN A 106 -0.25 -10.52 4.05
C GLN A 106 -0.31 -9.46 2.95
N SER A 107 0.51 -8.40 3.04
CA SER A 107 0.65 -7.40 1.96
C SER A 107 1.23 -8.05 0.68
N GLY A 108 2.34 -8.78 0.82
CA GLY A 108 3.03 -9.43 -0.31
C GLY A 108 2.34 -10.68 -0.86
N LEU A 109 1.59 -11.43 -0.04
CA LEU A 109 0.84 -12.62 -0.46
C LEU A 109 -0.36 -12.26 -1.34
N SER A 110 -0.97 -11.09 -1.13
CA SER A 110 -2.10 -10.63 -1.93
C SER A 110 -1.68 -10.28 -3.37
N MET A 111 -0.38 -10.02 -3.61
CA MET A 111 0.20 -9.69 -4.92
C MET A 111 0.76 -10.90 -5.72
N LYS A 112 0.62 -12.13 -5.20
CA LYS A 112 1.24 -13.35 -5.77
C LYS A 112 0.38 -14.15 -6.77
N ARG A 113 -0.65 -13.57 -7.40
CA ARG A 113 -1.46 -14.30 -8.41
C ARG A 113 -1.00 -14.06 -9.84
#